data_AF-A0AAE8ISJ3-F1
#
_entry.id   AF-A0AAE8ISJ3-F1
#
_cell.length_a   1.000
_cell.length_b   1.000
_cell.length_c   1.000
_cell.angle_alpha   90.00
_cell.angle_beta   90.00
_cell.angle_gamma   90.00
#
_symmetry.space_group_name_H-M   'P 1'
#
loop_
_entity.id
_entity.type
_entity.pdbx_description
1 polymer ?
#
loop_
_entity_poly.entity_id
_entity_poly.type
_entity_poly.pdbx_seq_one_letter_code
_entity_poly.pdbx_strand_id
1 'polypeptide(L)'
;MSALGRIRKDMRPATRIAPPSPSKIDTFVAELIEEVRAEEGATTKVPPHPQKYPKHDNPEKGSVFGGICNRTACNDFPALFYNKGTFGYYCVPCGRAINGRDPKPLCERVDHDLSHEEMNERYRSQWARSK
;
A
#
# COMPACT_ATOMS: atom_id res chain seq x y z
N MET A 1 -7.22 43.86 8.90
CA MET A 1 -6.47 43.03 7.94
C MET A 1 -5.94 41.80 8.66
N SER A 2 -6.42 40.60 8.34
CA SER A 2 -6.21 39.38 9.14
C SER A 2 -4.78 38.85 9.12
N ALA A 3 -4.28 38.49 10.31
CA ALA A 3 -2.94 37.97 10.61
C ALA A 3 -2.61 36.57 10.04
N LEU A 4 -3.35 36.09 9.03
CA LEU A 4 -3.20 34.74 8.46
C LEU A 4 -2.26 34.68 7.24
N GLY A 5 -1.78 35.83 6.75
CA GLY A 5 -1.01 35.92 5.51
C GLY A 5 0.49 35.61 5.60
N ARG A 6 1.08 35.42 6.80
CA ARG A 6 2.55 35.35 6.96
C ARG A 6 3.15 33.96 7.21
N ILE A 7 2.36 32.92 7.51
CA ILE A 7 2.92 31.64 7.99
C ILE A 7 3.33 30.68 6.84
N ARG A 8 2.94 30.96 5.60
CA ARG A 8 3.21 30.04 4.46
C ARG A 8 4.57 30.22 3.78
N LYS A 9 5.40 31.20 4.16
CA LYS A 9 6.64 31.51 3.43
C LYS A 9 7.88 30.71 3.87
N ASP A 10 7.86 30.11 5.07
CA ASP A 10 9.05 29.48 5.66
C ASP A 10 8.95 27.96 5.87
N MET A 11 7.93 27.30 5.30
CA MET A 11 7.92 25.84 5.24
C MET A 11 8.96 25.39 4.21
N ARG A 12 10.14 24.98 4.70
CA ARG A 12 11.11 24.23 3.90
C ARG A 12 10.36 23.10 3.17
N PRO A 13 10.56 22.92 1.85
CA PRO A 13 9.96 21.79 1.17
C PRO A 13 10.36 20.54 1.94
N ALA A 14 9.39 19.71 2.32
CA ALA A 14 9.68 18.40 2.88
C ALA A 14 10.67 17.74 1.92
N THR A 15 11.93 17.60 2.35
CA THR A 15 12.95 16.89 1.58
C THR A 15 12.31 15.58 1.22
N ARG A 16 12.10 15.35 -0.08
CA ARG A 16 11.62 14.07 -0.60
C ARG A 16 12.71 13.07 -0.26
N ILE A 17 12.70 12.54 0.95
CA ILE A 17 13.52 11.40 1.32
C ILE A 17 13.06 10.33 0.34
N ALA A 18 13.98 9.93 -0.53
CA ALA A 18 13.68 8.87 -1.47
C ALA A 18 13.18 7.67 -0.66
N PRO A 19 12.11 7.01 -1.11
CA PRO A 19 11.65 5.80 -0.47
C PRO A 19 12.84 4.84 -0.27
N PRO A 20 12.95 4.14 0.87
CA PRO A 20 14.05 3.20 1.08
C PRO A 20 14.06 2.18 -0.07
N SER A 21 15.24 1.88 -0.61
CA SER A 21 15.39 0.90 -1.67
C SER A 21 14.87 -0.48 -1.22
N PRO A 22 14.28 -1.28 -2.13
CA PRO A 22 13.87 -2.65 -1.83
C PRO A 22 15.02 -3.47 -1.26
N SER A 23 14.73 -4.38 -0.32
CA SER A 23 15.73 -5.32 0.19
C SER A 23 15.98 -6.46 -0.80
N LYS A 24 17.09 -7.20 -0.65
CA LYS A 24 17.37 -8.40 -1.48
C LYS A 24 16.23 -9.42 -1.44
N ILE A 25 15.57 -9.55 -0.29
CA ILE A 25 14.42 -10.44 -0.12
C ILE A 25 13.23 -9.94 -0.95
N ASP A 26 13.01 -8.63 -0.99
CA ASP A 26 11.92 -8.05 -1.78
C ASP A 26 12.15 -8.27 -3.29
N THR A 27 13.41 -8.24 -3.74
CA THR A 27 13.77 -8.55 -5.13
C THR A 27 13.56 -10.03 -5.47
N PHE A 28 14.01 -10.95 -4.62
CA PHE A 28 13.78 -12.39 -4.83
C PHE A 28 12.29 -12.74 -4.86
N VAL A 29 11.50 -12.14 -3.95
CA VAL A 29 10.05 -12.30 -3.94
C VAL A 29 9.42 -11.74 -5.22
N ALA A 30 9.94 -10.64 -5.76
CA ALA A 30 9.47 -10.09 -7.03
C ALA A 30 9.71 -11.06 -8.20
N GLU A 31 10.89 -11.66 -8.28
CA GLU A 31 11.25 -12.65 -9.30
C GLU A 31 10.34 -13.88 -9.21
N LEU A 32 10.12 -14.42 -8.01
CA LEU A 32 9.23 -15.56 -7.79
C LEU A 32 7.77 -15.23 -8.16
N ILE A 33 7.31 -14.03 -7.85
CA ILE A 33 5.96 -13.58 -8.23
C ILE A 33 5.83 -13.50 -9.75
N GLU A 34 6.84 -12.98 -10.46
CA GLU A 34 6.82 -12.94 -11.92
C GLU A 34 6.82 -14.35 -12.52
N GLU A 35 7.58 -15.30 -11.98
CA GLU A 35 7.55 -16.71 -12.41
C GLU A 35 6.15 -17.31 -12.22
N VAL A 36 5.54 -17.18 -11.04
CA VAL A 36 4.19 -17.70 -10.77
C VAL A 36 3.14 -17.03 -11.66
N ARG A 37 3.26 -15.73 -11.93
CA ARG A 37 2.36 -15.01 -12.86
C ARG A 37 2.52 -15.49 -14.29
N ALA A 38 3.72 -15.87 -14.71
CA ALA A 38 3.97 -16.41 -16.04
C ALA A 38 3.38 -17.82 -16.21
N GLU A 39 3.38 -18.64 -15.16
CA GLU A 39 2.84 -19.99 -15.17
C GLU A 39 1.31 -20.05 -15.02
N GLU A 40 0.74 -19.32 -14.05
CA GLU A 40 -0.69 -19.37 -13.73
C GLU A 40 -1.52 -18.29 -14.43
N GLY A 41 -0.86 -17.34 -15.11
CA GLY A 41 -1.46 -16.10 -15.60
C GLY A 41 -1.74 -15.12 -14.45
N ALA A 42 -1.63 -13.81 -14.70
CA ALA A 42 -1.95 -12.75 -13.75
C ALA A 42 -3.46 -12.69 -13.46
N THR A 43 -3.98 -13.69 -12.74
CA THR A 43 -5.40 -13.79 -12.41
C THR A 43 -5.60 -13.33 -10.97
N THR A 44 -6.40 -12.27 -10.79
CA THR A 44 -7.01 -11.90 -9.50
C THR A 44 -7.74 -13.12 -8.94
N LYS A 45 -7.14 -13.85 -7.99
CA LYS A 45 -7.82 -14.97 -7.31
C LYS A 45 -8.93 -14.45 -6.40
N VAL A 46 -8.75 -13.25 -5.84
CA VAL A 46 -9.76 -12.53 -5.05
C VAL A 46 -10.02 -11.16 -5.70
N PRO A 47 -11.29 -10.80 -6.01
CA PRO A 47 -11.60 -9.48 -6.53
C PRO A 47 -11.29 -8.40 -5.49
N PRO A 48 -10.97 -7.15 -5.91
CA PRO A 48 -10.72 -6.06 -4.97
C PRO A 48 -11.88 -5.87 -3.98
N HIS A 49 -11.57 -5.48 -2.74
CA HIS A 49 -12.61 -5.15 -1.77
C HIS A 49 -13.54 -4.06 -2.33
N PRO A 50 -14.88 -4.14 -2.11
CA PRO A 50 -15.81 -3.13 -2.63
C PRO A 50 -15.52 -1.70 -2.17
N GLN A 51 -14.89 -1.55 -0.99
CA GLN A 51 -14.50 -0.25 -0.41
C GLN A 51 -13.07 0.18 -0.75
N LYS A 52 -12.38 -0.54 -1.64
CA LYS A 52 -11.01 -0.21 -2.03
C LYS A 52 -10.91 1.19 -2.63
N TYR A 53 -9.92 1.94 -2.16
CA TYR A 53 -9.65 3.30 -2.59
C TYR A 53 -8.14 3.54 -2.79
N PRO A 54 -7.73 4.37 -3.75
CA PRO A 54 -8.55 4.88 -4.85
C PRO A 54 -8.93 3.77 -5.85
N LYS A 55 -9.98 4.03 -6.62
CA LYS A 55 -10.35 3.21 -7.78
C LYS A 55 -9.45 3.62 -8.94
N HIS A 56 -8.72 2.67 -9.50
CA HIS A 56 -7.82 2.89 -10.63
C HIS A 56 -8.38 2.20 -11.87
N ASP A 57 -8.08 2.76 -13.04
CA ASP A 57 -8.47 2.14 -14.31
C ASP A 57 -7.68 0.85 -14.59
N ASN A 58 -6.42 0.79 -14.14
CA ASN A 58 -5.63 -0.43 -14.20
C ASN A 58 -6.09 -1.41 -13.09
N PRO A 59 -6.64 -2.59 -13.45
CA PRO A 59 -7.18 -3.53 -12.49
C PRO A 59 -6.13 -4.13 -11.56
N GLU A 60 -4.85 -4.21 -11.94
CA GLU A 60 -3.76 -4.72 -11.09
C GLU A 60 -3.29 -3.70 -10.04
N LYS A 61 -3.57 -2.42 -10.26
CA LYS A 61 -3.05 -1.33 -9.44
C LYS A 61 -3.72 -1.32 -8.07
N GLY A 62 -3.00 -1.78 -7.06
CA GLY A 62 -3.42 -1.80 -5.66
C GLY A 62 -4.47 -2.85 -5.33
N SER A 63 -4.74 -3.77 -6.25
CA SER A 63 -5.88 -4.70 -6.18
C SER A 63 -5.48 -6.11 -5.76
N VAL A 64 -4.24 -6.50 -6.04
CA VAL A 64 -3.70 -7.84 -5.78
C VAL A 64 -2.38 -7.76 -5.05
N PHE A 65 -2.14 -8.75 -4.21
CA PHE A 65 -0.83 -9.06 -3.66
C PHE A 65 0.17 -9.30 -4.78
N GLY A 66 1.35 -8.73 -4.62
CA GLY A 66 2.36 -8.78 -5.66
C GLY A 66 2.06 -7.89 -6.86
N GLY A 67 0.91 -7.22 -6.95
CA GLY A 67 0.58 -6.36 -8.09
C GLY A 67 1.31 -5.02 -8.12
N ILE A 68 0.74 -4.05 -8.85
CA ILE A 68 1.26 -2.69 -8.94
C ILE A 68 0.82 -1.88 -7.70
N CYS A 69 1.68 -1.01 -7.17
CA CYS A 69 1.37 -0.15 -6.02
C CYS A 69 0.09 0.70 -6.19
N ASN A 70 -0.76 0.74 -5.14
CA ASN A 70 -2.03 1.49 -5.09
C ASN A 70 -1.88 3.02 -5.11
N ARG A 71 -0.68 3.56 -4.88
CA ARG A 71 -0.49 5.02 -4.90
C ARG A 71 -0.62 5.53 -6.34
N THR A 72 -1.49 6.51 -6.57
CA THR A 72 -1.84 7.02 -7.92
C THR A 72 -0.61 7.33 -8.77
N ALA A 73 0.40 7.98 -8.19
CA ALA A 73 1.61 8.40 -8.91
C ALA A 73 2.75 7.36 -8.92
N CYS A 74 2.59 6.19 -8.30
CA CYS A 74 3.66 5.18 -8.15
C CYS A 74 3.29 3.92 -8.94
N ASN A 75 4.18 3.44 -9.79
CA ASN A 75 3.97 2.22 -10.58
C ASN A 75 4.92 1.09 -10.16
N ASP A 76 5.46 1.17 -8.95
CA ASP A 76 6.38 0.16 -8.43
C ASP A 76 5.67 -1.18 -8.22
N PHE A 77 6.46 -2.22 -8.40
CA PHE A 77 6.14 -3.62 -8.17
C PHE A 77 7.29 -4.24 -7.36
N PRO A 78 7.06 -5.24 -6.50
CA PRO A 78 5.75 -5.81 -6.15
C PRO A 78 5.05 -5.08 -4.99
N ALA A 79 3.71 -5.10 -4.99
CA ALA A 79 2.88 -4.56 -3.91
C ALA A 79 2.70 -5.60 -2.77
N LEU A 80 3.55 -5.52 -1.75
CA LEU A 80 3.62 -6.49 -0.64
C LEU A 80 2.98 -6.00 0.67
N PHE A 81 2.54 -4.74 0.73
CA PHE A 81 1.96 -4.14 1.94
C PHE A 81 0.47 -3.88 1.76
N TYR A 82 -0.37 -4.50 2.58
CA TYR A 82 -1.80 -4.27 2.59
C TYR A 82 -2.18 -3.11 3.50
N ASN A 83 -2.98 -2.15 3.02
CA ASN A 83 -3.49 -1.03 3.81
C ASN A 83 -4.90 -1.31 4.31
N LYS A 84 -5.06 -1.36 5.63
CA LYS A 84 -6.31 -1.68 6.31
C LYS A 84 -7.39 -0.61 6.16
N GLY A 85 -7.01 0.66 5.95
CA GLY A 85 -7.96 1.77 5.79
C GLY A 85 -8.43 1.97 4.36
N THR A 86 -7.61 1.61 3.37
CA THR A 86 -7.94 1.81 1.95
C THR A 86 -8.21 0.52 1.19
N PHE A 87 -8.09 -0.63 1.85
CA PHE A 87 -8.21 -1.98 1.27
C PHE A 87 -7.33 -2.22 0.02
N GLY A 88 -6.19 -1.53 -0.07
CA GLY A 88 -5.32 -1.59 -1.25
C GLY A 88 -3.90 -2.03 -0.93
N TYR A 89 -3.22 -2.60 -1.91
CA TYR A 89 -1.84 -3.08 -1.80
C TYR A 89 -0.81 -2.03 -2.25
N TYR A 90 0.27 -1.87 -1.51
CA TYR A 90 1.32 -0.89 -1.73
C TYR A 90 2.68 -1.57 -1.83
N CYS A 91 3.59 -1.00 -2.62
CA CYS A 91 5.00 -1.39 -2.58
C CYS A 91 5.60 -1.12 -1.20
N VAL A 92 6.67 -1.84 -0.84
CA VAL A 92 7.36 -1.71 0.45
C VAL A 92 7.68 -0.24 0.80
N PRO A 93 8.23 0.57 -0.12
CA PRO A 93 8.55 1.94 0.22
C PRO A 93 7.33 2.83 0.47
N CYS A 94 6.25 2.67 -0.31
CA CYS A 94 5.02 3.46 -0.10
C CYS A 94 4.28 3.03 1.17
N GLY A 95 4.19 1.72 1.46
CA GLY A 95 3.56 1.22 2.68
C GLY A 95 4.26 1.72 3.94
N ARG A 96 5.59 1.68 3.96
CA ARG A 96 6.40 2.25 5.05
C ARG A 96 6.22 3.77 5.18
N ALA A 97 6.19 4.49 4.06
CA ALA A 97 5.99 5.93 4.06
C ALA A 97 4.60 6.33 4.60
N ILE A 98 3.55 5.55 4.31
CA ILE A 98 2.20 5.77 4.84
C ILE A 98 2.15 5.55 6.36
N ASN A 99 2.80 4.50 6.87
CA ASN A 99 2.85 4.24 8.31
C ASN A 99 3.54 5.36 9.10
N GLY A 100 4.54 6.02 8.51
CA GLY A 100 5.31 7.05 9.20
C GLY A 100 5.89 6.53 10.53
N ARG A 101 5.55 7.19 11.64
CA ARG A 101 5.90 6.77 13.02
C ARG A 101 4.68 6.35 13.84
N ASP A 102 3.57 6.00 13.18
CA ASP A 102 2.33 5.64 13.86
C ASP A 102 2.51 4.35 14.68
N PRO A 103 2.17 4.33 15.99
CA PRO A 103 2.22 3.13 16.81
C PRO A 103 1.24 2.03 16.35
N LYS A 104 0.22 2.37 15.56
CA LYS A 104 -0.76 1.44 14.99
C LYS A 104 -0.75 1.51 13.45
N PRO A 105 0.23 0.86 12.79
CA PRO A 105 0.47 1.02 11.36
C PRO A 105 -0.74 0.59 10.52
N LEU A 106 -1.09 1.44 9.55
CA LEU A 106 -2.19 1.20 8.60
C LEU A 106 -1.82 0.17 7.53
N CYS A 107 -0.57 0.19 7.09
CA CYS A 107 -0.02 -0.75 6.12
C CYS A 107 0.76 -1.86 6.82
N GLU A 108 0.44 -3.11 6.52
CA GLU A 108 1.13 -4.29 7.05
C GLU A 108 1.65 -5.15 5.91
N ARG A 109 2.80 -5.78 6.12
CA ARG A 109 3.33 -6.73 5.14
C ARG A 109 2.48 -7.99 5.17
N VAL A 110 2.12 -8.47 3.99
CA VAL A 110 1.42 -9.75 3.79
C VAL A 110 2.21 -10.61 2.81
N ASP A 111 1.85 -11.87 2.71
CA ASP A 111 2.54 -12.90 1.91
C ASP A 111 1.61 -13.62 0.91
N HIS A 112 0.35 -13.20 0.82
CA HIS A 112 -0.65 -13.74 -0.10
C HIS A 112 -1.76 -12.72 -0.41
N ASP A 113 -2.59 -13.04 -1.40
CA ASP A 113 -3.84 -12.33 -1.69
C ASP A 113 -4.85 -12.57 -0.56
N LEU A 114 -5.17 -11.52 0.20
CA LEU A 114 -6.13 -11.60 1.30
C LEU A 114 -7.54 -11.86 0.78
N SER A 115 -8.30 -12.66 1.52
CA SER A 115 -9.75 -12.80 1.36
C SER A 115 -10.51 -11.56 1.88
N HIS A 116 -11.76 -11.36 1.46
CA HIS A 116 -12.58 -10.25 1.99
C HIS A 116 -12.84 -10.37 3.50
N GLU A 117 -12.90 -11.58 4.05
CA GLU A 117 -13.06 -11.81 5.48
C GLU A 117 -11.85 -11.27 6.26
N GLU A 118 -10.65 -11.65 5.82
CA GLU A 118 -9.38 -11.18 6.35
C GLU A 118 -9.21 -9.67 6.28
N MET A 119 -9.58 -9.08 5.12
CA MET A 119 -9.58 -7.63 4.92
C MET A 119 -10.49 -6.92 5.92
N ASN A 120 -11.71 -7.45 6.12
CA ASN A 120 -12.68 -6.89 7.06
C ASN A 120 -12.25 -7.04 8.52
N GLU A 121 -11.66 -8.17 8.89
CA GLU A 121 -11.11 -8.37 10.24
C GLU A 121 -10.00 -7.37 10.56
N ARG A 122 -9.08 -7.16 9.62
CA ARG A 122 -8.00 -6.18 9.74
C ARG A 122 -8.53 -4.75 9.83
N TYR A 123 -9.56 -4.40 9.05
CA TYR A 123 -10.23 -3.09 9.19
C TYR A 123 -10.83 -2.91 10.59
N ARG A 124 -11.56 -3.92 11.10
CA ARG A 124 -12.18 -3.84 12.43
C ARG A 124 -11.14 -3.73 13.54
N SER A 125 -10.07 -4.52 13.49
CA SER A 125 -8.99 -4.46 14.49
C SER A 125 -8.23 -3.12 14.48
N GLN A 126 -8.13 -2.46 13.32
CA GLN A 126 -7.55 -1.12 13.21
C GLN A 126 -8.32 -0.07 14.03
N TRP A 127 -9.64 -0.23 14.18
CA TRP A 127 -10.51 0.75 14.86
C TRP A 127 -11.12 0.25 16.17
N ALA A 128 -10.85 -1.00 16.55
CA ALA A 128 -11.20 -1.51 17.86
C ALA A 128 -10.52 -0.66 18.95
N ARG A 129 -11.33 -0.17 19.91
CA ARG A 129 -10.82 0.54 21.08
C ARG A 129 -10.03 -0.44 21.93
N SER A 130 -8.82 -0.04 22.35
CA SER A 130 -8.09 -0.74 23.40
C SER A 130 -9.00 -0.80 24.63
N LYS A 131 -9.24 -2.03 25.14
CA LYS A 131 -9.95 -2.22 26.40
C LYS A 131 -9.11 -1.72 27.56
#